data_AF-A0A1F7J817-F1
#
_entry.id   AF-A0A1F7J817-F1
#
_cell.length_a   1.000
_cell.length_b   1.000
_cell.length_c   1.000
_cell.angle_alpha   90.00
_cell.angle_beta   90.00
_cell.angle_gamma   90.00
#
_symmetry.space_group_name_H-M   'P 1'
#
loop_
_entity.id
_entity.type
_entity.pdbx_description
1 polymer ?
#
loop_
_entity_poly.entity_id
_entity_poly.type
_entity_poly.pdbx_seq_one_letter_code
_entity_poly.pdbx_strand_id
1 'polypeptide(L)'
;MEKWYAKAPVLPTNVKEVIVKFAPILALVFGILGVVGAIGGLGLLTVFSPLAMLGGAKTISSYGGGFISALFWLASAVLMLIAYPGINARKQKGWNWLFWSEVVSIVGTLLSYAILSGIVGGLIGFYILFQVKSYYK
;
A
#
# COMPACT_ATOMS: atom_id res chain seq x y z
N MET A 1 -6.54 -1.03 17.25
CA MET A 1 -7.25 -1.31 15.98
C MET A 1 -7.96 -2.66 15.97
N GLU A 2 -7.35 -3.75 16.46
CA GLU A 2 -7.96 -5.10 16.41
C GLU A 2 -9.38 -5.21 16.96
N LYS A 3 -9.68 -4.55 18.09
CA LYS A 3 -11.01 -4.57 18.72
C LYS A 3 -12.14 -4.06 17.82
N TRP A 4 -11.83 -3.22 16.82
CA TRP A 4 -12.83 -2.66 15.91
C TRP A 4 -13.07 -3.60 14.74
N TYR A 5 -12.01 -4.19 14.18
CA TYR A 5 -12.12 -5.17 13.09
C TYR A 5 -12.66 -6.52 13.57
N ALA A 6 -12.50 -6.86 14.85
CA ALA A 6 -13.15 -8.02 15.46
C ALA A 6 -14.69 -7.91 15.52
N LYS A 7 -15.24 -6.70 15.47
CA LYS A 7 -16.69 -6.44 15.41
C LYS A 7 -17.24 -6.41 13.98
N ALA A 8 -16.36 -6.36 12.97
CA ALA A 8 -16.77 -6.38 11.58
C ALA A 8 -17.22 -7.80 11.17
N PRO A 9 -18.10 -7.94 10.15
CA PRO A 9 -18.58 -9.23 9.69
C PRO A 9 -17.44 -10.22 9.45
N VAL A 10 -17.55 -11.43 9.96
CA VAL A 10 -16.48 -12.43 9.83
C VAL A 10 -16.57 -13.07 8.45
N LEU A 11 -15.46 -13.09 7.72
CA LEU A 11 -15.43 -13.77 6.42
C LEU A 11 -15.53 -15.29 6.62
N PRO A 12 -16.29 -16.00 5.76
CA PRO A 12 -16.31 -17.45 5.73
C PRO A 12 -14.90 -18.06 5.57
N THR A 13 -14.66 -19.22 6.17
CA THR A 13 -13.34 -19.87 6.21
C THR A 13 -12.77 -20.11 4.81
N ASN A 14 -13.60 -20.54 3.86
CA ASN A 14 -13.21 -20.73 2.46
C ASN A 14 -12.70 -19.44 1.80
N VAL A 15 -13.30 -18.28 2.10
CA VAL A 15 -12.85 -16.99 1.58
C VAL A 15 -11.50 -16.61 2.18
N LYS A 16 -11.32 -16.79 3.49
CA LYS A 16 -10.04 -16.52 4.16
C LYS A 16 -8.91 -17.38 3.60
N GLU A 17 -9.17 -18.65 3.34
CA GLU A 17 -8.19 -19.57 2.73
C GLU A 17 -7.79 -19.14 1.32
N VAL A 18 -8.75 -18.73 0.50
CA VAL A 18 -8.48 -18.18 -0.84
C VAL A 18 -7.61 -16.93 -0.74
N ILE A 19 -7.94 -16.00 0.14
CA ILE A 19 -7.15 -14.77 0.36
C ILE A 19 -5.73 -15.14 0.78
N VAL A 20 -5.54 -16.01 1.76
CA VAL A 20 -4.22 -16.43 2.25
C VAL A 20 -3.42 -17.15 1.16
N LYS A 21 -4.08 -17.92 0.30
CA LYS A 21 -3.46 -18.61 -0.83
C LYS A 21 -2.96 -17.63 -1.90
N PHE A 22 -3.72 -16.58 -2.19
CA PHE A 22 -3.37 -15.58 -3.20
C PHE A 22 -2.54 -14.41 -2.65
N ALA A 23 -2.53 -14.17 -1.34
CA ALA A 23 -1.81 -13.06 -0.73
C ALA A 23 -0.31 -13.00 -1.12
N PRO A 24 0.45 -14.11 -1.20
CA PRO A 24 1.84 -14.07 -1.66
C PRO A 24 1.96 -13.57 -3.10
N ILE A 25 1.18 -14.11 -4.04
CA ILE A 25 1.28 -13.71 -5.44
C ILE A 25 0.79 -12.27 -5.66
N LEU A 26 -0.24 -11.84 -4.92
CA LEU A 26 -0.69 -10.45 -4.92
C LEU A 26 0.42 -9.52 -4.41
N ALA A 27 1.05 -9.83 -3.28
CA ALA A 27 2.15 -9.03 -2.75
C ALA A 27 3.34 -8.95 -3.71
N LEU A 28 3.68 -10.05 -4.39
CA LEU A 28 4.74 -10.07 -5.39
C LEU A 28 4.40 -9.20 -6.61
N VAL A 29 3.23 -9.43 -7.21
CA VAL A 29 2.82 -8.73 -8.44
C VAL A 29 2.63 -7.24 -8.17
N PHE A 30 1.86 -6.87 -7.15
CA PHE A 30 1.63 -5.46 -6.81
C PHE A 30 2.88 -4.78 -6.25
N GLY A 31 3.76 -5.53 -5.57
CA GLY A 31 5.06 -5.02 -5.17
C GLY A 31 5.95 -4.67 -6.37
N ILE A 32 6.05 -5.55 -7.38
CA ILE A 32 6.84 -5.28 -8.59
C ILE A 32 6.23 -4.11 -9.38
N LEU A 33 4.92 -4.15 -9.63
CA LEU A 33 4.21 -3.08 -10.36
C LEU A 33 4.31 -1.75 -9.62
N GLY A 34 4.20 -1.76 -8.30
CA GLY A 34 4.35 -0.56 -7.47
C GLY A 34 5.74 0.02 -7.53
N VAL A 35 6.80 -0.80 -7.50
CA VAL A 35 8.19 -0.33 -7.64
C VAL A 35 8.42 0.26 -9.03
N VAL A 36 8.05 -0.45 -10.09
CA VAL A 36 8.23 0.03 -11.47
C VAL A 36 7.41 1.30 -11.71
N GLY A 37 6.16 1.32 -11.26
CA GLY A 37 5.26 2.46 -11.38
C GLY A 37 5.76 3.68 -10.61
N ALA A 38 6.25 3.50 -9.39
CA ALA A 38 6.78 4.59 -8.58
C ALA A 38 8.10 5.14 -9.14
N ILE A 39 9.02 4.28 -9.59
CA ILE A 39 10.27 4.72 -10.23
C ILE A 39 9.97 5.45 -11.55
N GLY A 40 9.09 4.88 -12.39
CA GLY A 40 8.66 5.53 -13.63
C GLY A 40 8.00 6.88 -13.37
N GLY A 41 7.11 6.95 -12.38
CA GLY A 41 6.48 8.20 -11.94
C GLY A 41 7.47 9.23 -11.43
N LEU A 42 8.44 8.84 -10.59
CA LEU A 42 9.52 9.71 -10.13
C LEU A 42 10.38 10.22 -11.30
N GLY A 43 10.69 9.35 -12.27
CA GLY A 43 11.41 9.71 -13.48
C GLY A 43 10.67 10.78 -14.28
N LEU A 44 9.37 10.59 -14.53
CA LEU A 44 8.53 11.58 -15.22
C LEU A 44 8.45 12.90 -14.45
N LEU A 45 8.22 12.86 -13.14
CA LEU A 45 8.19 14.04 -12.28
C LEU A 45 9.52 14.81 -12.33
N THR A 46 10.65 14.09 -12.40
CA THR A 46 11.99 14.68 -12.49
C THR A 46 12.23 15.33 -13.85
N VAL A 47 11.97 14.61 -14.95
CA VAL A 47 12.17 15.09 -16.32
C VAL A 47 11.32 16.34 -16.60
N PHE A 48 10.08 16.38 -16.13
CA PHE A 48 9.17 17.50 -16.35
C PHE A 48 9.19 18.55 -15.24
N SER A 49 10.07 18.43 -14.25
CA SER A 49 10.20 19.42 -13.17
C SER A 49 10.48 20.86 -13.65
N PRO A 50 11.27 21.11 -14.73
CA PRO A 50 11.47 22.48 -15.21
C PRO A 50 10.18 23.10 -15.77
N LEU A 51 9.31 22.30 -16.40
CA LEU A 51 8.00 22.78 -16.87
C LEU A 51 7.09 23.16 -15.69
N ALA A 52 7.18 22.44 -14.57
CA ALA A 52 6.43 22.76 -13.36
C ALA A 52 6.81 24.13 -12.78
N MET A 53 8.08 24.53 -12.91
CA MET A 53 8.56 25.84 -12.46
C MET A 53 7.94 27.00 -13.26
N LEU A 54 7.67 26.78 -14.55
CA LEU A 54 7.01 27.78 -15.42
C LEU A 54 5.54 28.02 -15.02
N GLY A 55 4.89 27.05 -14.37
CA GLY A 55 3.50 27.14 -13.94
C GLY A 55 3.28 27.89 -12.62
N GLY A 56 4.32 28.51 -12.04
CA GLY A 56 4.25 29.29 -10.79
C GLY A 56 4.08 28.44 -9.52
N ALA A 57 3.94 29.12 -8.38
CA ALA A 57 4.01 28.50 -7.05
C ALA A 57 3.00 27.36 -6.81
N LYS A 58 1.78 27.47 -7.36
CA LYS A 58 0.74 26.43 -7.24
C LYS A 58 1.12 25.15 -7.98
N THR A 59 1.79 25.26 -9.12
CA THR A 59 2.21 24.10 -9.92
C THR A 59 3.40 23.41 -9.24
N ILE A 60 4.33 24.19 -8.70
CA ILE A 60 5.48 23.69 -7.92
C ILE A 60 5.01 22.90 -6.69
N SER A 61 4.08 23.44 -5.91
CA SER A 61 3.56 22.75 -4.72
C SER A 61 2.83 21.45 -5.08
N SER A 62 2.05 21.44 -6.16
CA SER A 62 1.41 20.23 -6.68
C SER A 62 2.42 19.16 -7.12
N TYR A 63 3.50 19.57 -7.81
CA TYR A 63 4.58 18.64 -8.22
C TYR A 63 5.33 18.08 -7.01
N GLY A 64 5.64 18.92 -6.02
CA GLY A 64 6.28 18.50 -4.76
C GLY A 64 5.43 17.47 -4.01
N GLY A 65 4.11 17.66 -3.98
CA GLY A 65 3.17 16.67 -3.47
C GLY A 65 3.23 15.34 -4.23
N GLY A 66 3.34 15.39 -5.56
CA GLY A 66 3.53 14.21 -6.41
C GLY A 66 4.80 13.42 -6.08
N PHE A 67 5.93 14.10 -5.83
CA PHE A 67 7.19 13.47 -5.42
C PHE A 67 7.06 12.74 -4.09
N ILE A 68 6.50 13.41 -3.08
CA ILE A 68 6.29 12.82 -1.75
C ILE A 68 5.40 11.58 -1.88
N SER A 69 4.29 11.70 -2.60
CA SER A 69 3.33 10.60 -2.80
C SER A 69 3.97 9.39 -3.49
N ALA A 70 4.80 9.63 -4.52
CA ALA A 70 5.51 8.57 -5.22
C ALA A 70 6.55 7.87 -4.32
N LEU A 71 7.21 8.58 -3.40
CA LEU A 71 8.12 7.97 -2.41
C LEU A 71 7.38 7.06 -1.42
N PHE A 72 6.22 7.49 -0.90
CA PHE A 72 5.40 6.64 -0.04
C PHE A 72 4.89 5.41 -0.80
N TRP A 73 4.48 5.58 -2.05
CA TRP A 73 4.07 4.45 -2.87
C TRP A 73 5.21 3.46 -3.12
N LEU A 74 6.42 3.96 -3.42
CA LEU A 74 7.62 3.14 -3.56
C LEU A 74 7.92 2.36 -2.27
N ALA A 75 7.89 3.04 -1.12
CA ALA A 75 8.13 2.42 0.17
C ALA A 75 7.09 1.32 0.47
N SER A 76 5.81 1.58 0.22
CA SER A 76 4.73 0.59 0.37
C SER A 76 4.95 -0.63 -0.53
N ALA A 77 5.33 -0.42 -1.80
CA ALA A 77 5.60 -1.49 -2.76
C ALA A 77 6.81 -2.35 -2.35
N VAL A 78 7.89 -1.72 -1.88
CA VAL A 78 9.06 -2.43 -1.35
C VAL A 78 8.67 -3.28 -0.12
N LEU A 79 7.84 -2.75 0.77
CA LEU A 79 7.36 -3.51 1.93
C LEU A 79 6.51 -4.73 1.52
N MET A 80 5.70 -4.63 0.44
CA MET A 80 5.00 -5.81 -0.11
C MET A 80 5.97 -6.89 -0.60
N LEU A 81 7.06 -6.49 -1.28
CA LEU A 81 8.08 -7.43 -1.74
C LEU A 81 8.82 -8.10 -0.58
N ILE A 82 9.14 -7.33 0.47
CA ILE A 82 9.76 -7.87 1.69
C ILE A 82 8.78 -8.80 2.43
N ALA A 83 7.47 -8.54 2.34
CA ALA A 83 6.45 -9.37 2.95
C ALA A 83 6.32 -10.75 2.28
N TYR A 84 6.52 -10.82 0.95
CA TYR A 84 6.37 -12.04 0.14
C TYR A 84 6.91 -13.33 0.78
N PRO A 85 8.20 -13.44 1.15
CA PRO A 85 8.74 -14.68 1.72
C PRO A 85 8.06 -15.06 3.04
N GLY A 86 7.68 -14.07 3.85
CA GLY A 86 6.99 -14.29 5.11
C GLY A 86 5.54 -14.72 4.91
N ILE A 87 4.80 -14.10 4.00
CA ILE A 87 3.40 -14.46 3.70
C ILE A 87 3.35 -15.86 3.10
N ASN A 88 4.26 -16.17 2.16
CA ASN A 88 4.34 -17.48 1.52
C ASN A 88 4.61 -18.60 2.53
N ALA A 89 5.48 -18.33 3.51
CA ALA A 89 5.76 -19.24 4.62
C ALA A 89 4.71 -19.18 5.76
N ARG A 90 3.63 -18.41 5.59
CA ARG A 90 2.58 -18.18 6.61
C ARG A 90 3.13 -17.72 7.96
N LYS A 91 4.17 -16.88 7.92
CA LYS A 91 4.82 -16.33 9.12
C LYS A 91 4.21 -15.00 9.53
N GLN A 92 4.07 -14.78 10.83
CA GLN A 92 3.57 -13.51 11.40
C GLN A 92 4.42 -12.31 10.94
N LYS A 93 5.75 -12.51 10.78
CA LYS A 93 6.64 -11.47 10.25
C LYS A 93 6.22 -10.98 8.85
N GLY A 94 5.72 -11.85 7.98
CA GLY A 94 5.22 -11.45 6.66
C GLY A 94 3.95 -10.63 6.74
N TRP A 95 3.02 -11.02 7.61
CA TRP A 95 1.81 -10.25 7.88
C TRP A 95 2.14 -8.85 8.45
N ASN A 96 3.14 -8.74 9.33
CA ASN A 96 3.58 -7.45 9.86
C ASN A 96 4.08 -6.52 8.76
N TRP A 97 4.82 -7.05 7.77
CA TRP A 97 5.28 -6.25 6.63
C TRP A 97 4.13 -5.80 5.72
N LEU A 98 3.13 -6.65 5.48
CA LEU A 98 1.90 -6.22 4.78
C LEU A 98 1.15 -5.13 5.53
N PHE A 99 1.03 -5.27 6.85
CA PHE A 99 0.40 -4.25 7.68
C PHE A 99 1.12 -2.90 7.55
N TRP A 100 2.45 -2.88 7.62
CA TRP A 100 3.21 -1.65 7.42
C TRP A 100 3.13 -1.10 6.00
N SER A 101 3.11 -1.98 4.99
CA SER A 101 2.87 -1.58 3.60
C SER A 101 1.55 -0.83 3.45
N GLU A 102 0.48 -1.34 4.07
CA GLU A 102 -0.84 -0.72 4.07
C GLU A 102 -0.85 0.63 4.81
N VAL A 103 -0.22 0.71 5.98
CA VAL A 103 -0.07 1.97 6.74
C VAL A 103 0.63 3.03 5.89
N VAL A 104 1.77 2.68 5.27
CA VAL A 104 2.55 3.58 4.43
C VAL A 104 1.75 4.03 3.21
N SER A 105 1.00 3.12 2.59
CA SER A 105 0.12 3.43 1.46
C SER A 105 -0.95 4.47 1.82
N ILE A 106 -1.62 4.28 2.97
CA ILE A 106 -2.66 5.19 3.44
C ILE A 106 -2.07 6.56 3.73
N VAL A 107 -0.93 6.62 4.43
CA VAL A 107 -0.27 7.90 4.73
C VAL A 107 0.09 8.63 3.43
N GLY A 108 0.65 7.93 2.44
CA GLY A 108 0.93 8.51 1.12
C GLY A 108 -0.32 9.05 0.43
N THR A 109 -1.42 8.29 0.47
CA THR A 109 -2.70 8.67 -0.15
C THR A 109 -3.31 9.90 0.52
N LEU A 110 -3.24 10.00 1.85
CA LEU A 110 -3.71 11.16 2.60
C LEU A 110 -2.89 12.41 2.31
N LEU A 111 -1.56 12.29 2.20
CA LEU A 111 -0.66 13.38 1.81
C LEU A 111 -0.88 13.83 0.36
N SER A 112 -1.42 12.95 -0.48
CA SER A 112 -1.83 13.27 -1.87
C SER A 112 -3.16 14.04 -1.95
N TYR A 113 -3.76 14.42 -0.82
CA TYR A 113 -5.11 15.00 -0.71
C TYR A 113 -6.24 14.07 -1.17
N ALA A 114 -5.95 12.78 -1.36
CA ALA A 114 -6.93 11.76 -1.77
C ALA A 114 -7.60 11.14 -0.53
N ILE A 115 -8.22 11.99 0.30
CA ILE A 115 -8.65 11.62 1.67
C ILE A 115 -9.71 10.52 1.64
N LEU A 116 -10.73 10.66 0.79
CA LEU A 116 -11.83 9.70 0.70
C LEU A 116 -11.34 8.31 0.28
N SER A 117 -10.52 8.23 -0.77
CA SER A 117 -9.97 6.95 -1.24
C SER A 117 -8.98 6.35 -0.25
N GLY A 118 -8.18 7.17 0.43
CA GLY A 118 -7.23 6.71 1.45
C GLY A 118 -7.92 6.09 2.66
N ILE A 119 -8.99 6.73 3.15
CA ILE A 119 -9.77 6.21 4.28
C ILE A 119 -10.52 4.93 3.88
N VAL A 120 -11.26 4.97 2.77
CA VAL A 120 -12.07 3.82 2.33
C VAL A 120 -11.16 2.63 1.96
N GLY A 121 -10.12 2.87 1.17
CA GLY A 121 -9.14 1.85 0.80
C GLY A 121 -8.46 1.26 2.03
N GLY A 122 -8.01 2.12 2.96
CA GLY A 122 -7.35 1.67 4.19
C GLY A 122 -8.25 0.85 5.12
N LEU A 123 -9.52 1.24 5.27
CA LEU A 123 -10.48 0.47 6.06
C LEU A 123 -10.70 -0.93 5.47
N ILE A 124 -10.83 -1.02 4.13
CA ILE A 124 -11.00 -2.30 3.43
C ILE A 124 -9.73 -3.15 3.54
N GLY A 125 -8.55 -2.56 3.28
CA GLY A 125 -7.26 -3.25 3.34
C GLY A 125 -6.97 -3.80 4.73
N PHE A 126 -7.13 -2.97 5.77
CA PHE A 126 -6.99 -3.43 7.15
C PHE A 126 -8.03 -4.48 7.53
N TYR A 127 -9.30 -4.32 7.13
CA TYR A 127 -10.32 -5.32 7.40
C TYR A 127 -9.90 -6.70 6.86
N ILE A 128 -9.47 -6.78 5.60
CA ILE A 128 -8.99 -8.02 4.99
C ILE A 128 -7.79 -8.57 5.76
N LEU A 129 -6.78 -7.74 6.05
CA LEU A 129 -5.58 -8.14 6.78
C LEU A 129 -5.89 -8.72 8.16
N PHE A 130 -6.76 -8.07 8.94
CA PHE A 130 -7.13 -8.56 10.26
C PHE A 130 -7.97 -9.84 10.20
N GLN A 131 -8.82 -10.01 9.18
CA GLN A 131 -9.62 -11.24 9.01
C GLN A 131 -8.77 -12.48 8.74
N VAL A 132 -7.62 -12.33 8.08
CA VAL A 132 -6.71 -13.44 7.77
C VAL A 132 -5.54 -13.58 8.72
N LYS A 133 -5.37 -12.67 9.69
CA LYS A 133 -4.23 -12.66 10.62
C LYS A 133 -4.00 -14.01 11.31
N SER A 134 -5.07 -14.72 11.68
CA SER A 134 -5.01 -16.02 12.36
C SER A 134 -4.31 -17.13 11.57
N TYR A 135 -4.15 -16.97 10.24
CA TYR A 135 -3.46 -17.92 9.39
C TYR A 135 -1.94 -17.74 9.38
N TYR A 136 -1.43 -16.64 9.96
CA TYR A 136 -0.01 -16.34 10.03
C TYR A 136 0.51 -16.55 11.45
N LYS A 137 1.49 -17.43 11.63
CA LYS A 137 2.05 -17.84 12.93
C LYS A 137 3.49 -17.39 13.12
#